data_AF-A0A419J8J1-F1
#
_entry.id   AF-A0A419J8J1-F1
#
_cell.length_a   1.000
_cell.length_b   1.000
_cell.length_c   1.000
_cell.angle_alpha   90.00
_cell.angle_beta   90.00
_cell.angle_gamma   90.00
#
_symmetry.space_group_name_H-M   'P 1'
#
loop_
_entity.id
_entity.type
_entity.pdbx_description
1 polymer ?
#
loop_
_entity_poly.entity_id
_entity_poly.type
_entity_poly.pdbx_seq_one_letter_code
_entity_poly.pdbx_strand_id
1 'polypeptide(L)'
;MNKEEYQELREKVVNTAIWISTLPENQQREFLKILAGSLSQEKREKLHSILTNLVYTEERWKRFETWMEARYKKNPGLLPKQMAAMCMSLLKIKTTMAPKMITIAQKVKDRLRKQRDYKLMTLHNTAATIDKEEELQ
;
A
#
# COMPACT_ATOMS: atom_id res chain seq x y z
N MET A 1 22.55 -13.47 17.12
CA MET A 1 21.69 -13.18 18.27
C MET A 1 21.12 -14.51 18.73
N ASN A 2 21.51 -14.96 19.92
CA ASN A 2 20.99 -16.19 20.50
C ASN A 2 19.55 -15.96 21.03
N LYS A 3 18.88 -17.05 21.44
CA LYS A 3 17.47 -17.00 21.85
C LYS A 3 17.24 -16.14 23.10
N GLU A 4 18.19 -16.16 24.03
CA GLU A 4 18.14 -15.41 25.29
C GLU A 4 18.32 -13.90 25.05
N GLU A 5 19.30 -13.50 24.24
CA GLU A 5 19.54 -12.12 23.81
C GLU A 5 18.30 -11.52 23.10
N TYR A 6 17.60 -12.31 22.29
CA TYR A 6 16.37 -11.86 21.63
C TYR A 6 15.25 -11.61 22.63
N GLN A 7 15.10 -12.47 23.64
CA GLN A 7 14.06 -12.32 24.66
C GLN A 7 14.31 -11.10 25.53
N GLU A 8 15.55 -10.88 25.96
CA GLU A 8 15.92 -9.69 26.74
C GLU A 8 15.69 -8.40 25.93
N LEU A 9 16.10 -8.37 24.65
CA LEU A 9 15.84 -7.24 23.77
C LEU A 9 14.34 -6.98 23.62
N ARG A 10 13.54 -8.04 23.43
CA ARG A 10 12.09 -7.93 23.28
C ARG A 10 11.44 -7.33 24.53
N GLU A 11 11.86 -7.75 25.72
CA GLU A 11 11.35 -7.19 26.97
C GLU A 11 11.66 -5.71 27.11
N LYS A 12 12.91 -5.31 26.79
CA LYS A 12 13.30 -3.88 26.78
C LYS A 12 12.44 -3.07 25.81
N VAL A 13 12.19 -3.59 24.61
CA VAL A 13 11.35 -2.93 23.60
C VAL A 13 9.91 -2.79 24.10
N VAL A 14 9.33 -3.83 24.69
CA VAL A 14 7.96 -3.81 25.23
C VAL A 14 7.83 -2.80 26.37
N ASN A 15 8.76 -2.83 27.33
CA ASN A 15 8.73 -1.90 28.47
C ASN A 15 8.86 -0.45 28.02
N THR A 16 9.73 -0.19 27.04
CA THR A 16 9.88 1.15 26.44
C THR A 16 8.59 1.59 25.76
N ALA A 17 7.94 0.70 25.00
CA ALA A 17 6.68 1.01 24.33
C ALA A 17 5.54 1.32 25.33
N ILE A 18 5.44 0.55 26.42
CA ILE A 18 4.47 0.80 27.50
C ILE A 18 4.74 2.17 28.13
N TRP A 19 5.99 2.45 28.48
CA TRP A 19 6.36 3.73 29.10
C TRP A 19 6.05 4.93 28.19
N ILE A 20 6.32 4.83 26.88
CA ILE A 20 5.94 5.88 25.93
C ILE A 20 4.41 6.03 25.88
N SER A 21 3.66 4.93 25.91
CA SER A 21 2.19 4.96 25.82
C SER A 21 1.49 5.59 27.02
N THR A 22 2.16 5.65 28.18
CA THR A 22 1.63 6.28 29.40
C THR A 22 1.95 7.77 29.49
N LEU A 23 2.81 8.30 28.62
CA LEU A 23 3.10 9.73 28.57
C LEU A 23 1.88 10.54 28.11
N PRO A 24 1.77 11.83 28.50
CA PRO A 24 0.79 12.75 27.92
C PRO A 24 0.91 12.84 26.38
N GLU A 25 -0.23 13.02 25.69
CA GLU A 25 -0.29 12.99 24.22
C GLU A 25 0.69 13.97 23.54
N ASN A 26 0.88 15.16 24.10
CA ASN A 26 1.84 16.14 23.59
C ASN A 26 3.29 15.62 23.68
N GLN A 27 3.64 14.92 24.75
CA GLN A 27 4.98 14.30 24.92
C GLN A 27 5.16 13.09 24.00
N GLN A 28 4.12 12.26 23.80
CA GLN A 28 4.15 11.18 22.82
C GLN A 28 4.40 11.72 21.40
N ARG A 29 3.72 12.80 21.03
CA ARG A 29 3.92 13.47 19.73
C ARG A 29 5.33 14.01 19.59
N GLU A 30 5.88 14.61 20.65
CA GLU A 30 7.25 15.13 20.63
C GLU A 30 8.29 14.01 20.51
N PHE A 31 8.11 12.91 21.24
CA PHE A 31 8.92 11.70 21.09
C PHE A 31 8.91 11.20 19.63
N LEU A 32 7.72 11.10 19.01
CA LEU A 32 7.60 10.64 17.62
C LEU A 32 8.28 11.59 16.63
N LYS A 33 8.25 12.91 16.86
CA LYS A 33 8.99 13.88 16.03
C LYS A 33 10.49 13.69 16.16
N ILE A 34 11.01 13.56 17.38
CA ILE A 34 12.45 13.35 17.63
C ILE A 34 12.91 12.02 17.02
N LEU A 35 12.13 10.96 17.21
CA LEU A 35 12.39 9.65 16.61
C LEU A 35 12.42 9.76 15.08
N ALA A 36 11.40 10.37 14.46
CA ALA A 36 11.39 10.55 13.01
C ALA A 36 12.57 11.40 12.53
N GLY A 37 12.91 12.48 13.24
CA GLY A 37 14.02 13.39 12.90
C GLY A 37 15.40 12.74 12.97
N SER A 38 15.60 11.76 13.86
CA SER A 38 16.88 11.04 14.00
C SER A 38 17.09 9.93 12.96
N LEU A 39 16.06 9.60 12.17
CA LEU A 39 16.13 8.56 11.15
C LEU A 39 16.55 9.11 9.77
N SER A 40 17.28 8.28 9.01
CA SER A 40 17.51 8.54 7.59
C SER A 40 16.18 8.59 6.82
N GLN A 41 16.17 9.22 5.64
CA GLN A 41 14.96 9.35 4.82
C GLN A 41 14.32 7.99 4.53
N GLU A 42 15.12 7.00 4.13
CA GLU A 42 14.65 5.64 3.87
C GLU A 42 13.98 5.00 5.11
N LYS A 43 14.59 5.16 6.29
CA LYS A 43 14.05 4.63 7.55
C LYS A 43 12.77 5.35 7.97
N ARG A 44 12.68 6.67 7.74
CA ARG A 44 11.45 7.45 7.97
C ARG A 44 10.30 6.96 7.10
N GLU A 45 10.55 6.71 5.82
CA GLU A 45 9.53 6.19 4.90
C GLU A 45 9.04 4.80 5.33
N LYS A 46 9.96 3.93 5.74
CA LYS A 46 9.64 2.62 6.33
C LYS A 46 8.79 2.75 7.60
N LEU A 47 9.21 3.59 8.56
CA LEU A 47 8.48 3.85 9.79
C LEU A 47 7.07 4.39 9.51
N HIS A 48 6.95 5.38 8.63
CA HIS A 48 5.69 5.95 8.22
C HIS A 48 4.76 4.89 7.60
N SER A 49 5.30 4.00 6.75
CA SER A 49 4.53 2.90 6.16
C SER A 49 4.03 1.93 7.22
N ILE A 50 4.87 1.56 8.19
CA ILE A 50 4.49 0.66 9.31
C ILE A 50 3.37 1.31 10.13
N LEU A 51 3.55 2.54 10.58
CA LEU A 51 2.56 3.27 11.38
C LEU A 51 1.24 3.43 10.63
N THR A 52 1.30 3.72 9.32
CA THR A 52 0.11 3.80 8.48
C THR A 52 -0.65 2.47 8.42
N ASN A 53 0.05 1.34 8.34
CA ASN A 53 -0.58 0.02 8.31
C ASN A 53 -1.11 -0.41 9.68
N LEU A 54 -0.51 0.07 10.79
CA LEU A 54 -0.99 -0.19 12.15
C LEU A 54 -2.25 0.62 12.48
N VAL A 55 -2.31 1.89 12.03
CA VAL A 55 -3.45 2.79 12.31
C VAL A 55 -4.67 2.48 11.44
N TYR A 56 -4.46 1.97 10.22
CA TYR A 56 -5.54 1.67 9.29
C TYR A 56 -5.57 0.18 8.96
N THR A 57 -6.70 -0.48 9.27
CA THR A 57 -6.90 -1.91 9.03
C THR A 57 -6.72 -2.28 7.55
N GLU A 58 -6.23 -3.51 7.28
CA GLU A 58 -6.09 -4.04 5.92
C GLU A 58 -7.39 -3.97 5.12
N GLU A 59 -8.53 -4.18 5.80
CA GLU A 59 -9.86 -4.06 5.20
C GLU A 59 -10.13 -2.66 4.63
N ARG A 60 -9.68 -1.61 5.31
CA ARG A 60 -9.86 -0.23 4.84
C ARG A 60 -9.09 0.01 3.54
N TRP A 61 -7.86 -0.49 3.47
CA TRP A 61 -7.04 -0.40 2.26
C TRP A 61 -7.64 -1.17 1.10
N LYS A 62 -8.14 -2.39 1.37
CA LYS A 62 -8.81 -3.23 0.38
C LYS A 62 -10.05 -2.53 -0.19
N ARG A 63 -10.85 -1.85 0.65
CA ARG A 63 -12.00 -1.05 0.17
C ARG A 63 -11.58 0.07 -0.79
N PHE A 64 -10.48 0.76 -0.52
CA PHE A 64 -9.95 1.78 -1.44
C PHE A 64 -9.48 1.16 -2.75
N GLU A 65 -8.78 0.03 -2.69
CA GLU A 65 -8.35 -0.69 -3.89
C GLU A 65 -9.54 -1.13 -4.75
N THR A 66 -10.54 -1.78 -4.16
CA THR A 66 -11.74 -2.22 -4.88
C THR A 66 -12.48 -1.04 -5.51
N TRP A 67 -12.60 0.07 -4.79
CA TRP A 67 -13.21 1.28 -5.33
C TRP A 67 -12.44 1.85 -6.53
N MET A 68 -11.11 1.93 -6.43
CA MET A 68 -10.26 2.42 -7.52
C MET A 68 -10.28 1.47 -8.72
N GLU A 69 -10.30 0.15 -8.50
CA GLU A 69 -10.40 -0.85 -9.57
C GLU A 69 -11.68 -0.67 -10.38
N ALA A 70 -12.82 -0.56 -9.71
CA ALA A 70 -14.10 -0.34 -10.37
C ALA A 70 -14.09 0.94 -11.22
N ARG A 71 -13.40 1.98 -10.74
CA ARG A 71 -13.30 3.26 -11.46
C ARG A 71 -12.33 3.20 -12.64
N TYR A 72 -11.18 2.55 -12.49
CA TYR A 72 -10.22 2.35 -13.59
C TYR A 72 -10.77 1.45 -14.69
N LYS A 73 -11.55 0.42 -14.35
CA LYS A 73 -12.23 -0.42 -15.35
C LYS A 73 -13.16 0.39 -16.25
N LYS A 74 -13.82 1.41 -15.70
CA LYS A 74 -14.66 2.34 -16.47
C LYS A 74 -13.82 3.35 -17.25
N ASN A 75 -12.80 3.93 -16.62
CA ASN A 75 -11.96 4.99 -17.18
C ASN A 75 -10.46 4.67 -17.03
N PRO A 76 -9.87 3.86 -17.93
CA PRO A 76 -8.49 3.41 -17.80
C PRO A 76 -7.44 4.52 -18.05
N GLY A 77 -7.82 5.61 -18.73
CA GLY A 77 -6.95 6.74 -19.02
C GLY A 77 -6.60 7.61 -17.82
N LEU A 78 -7.30 7.48 -16.68
CA LEU A 78 -7.08 8.31 -15.50
C LEU A 78 -5.64 8.17 -14.96
N LEU A 79 -5.03 9.30 -14.59
CA LEU A 79 -3.72 9.29 -13.94
C LEU A 79 -3.86 8.87 -12.46
N PRO A 80 -2.89 8.13 -11.89
CA PRO A 80 -2.92 7.75 -10.49
C PRO A 80 -3.09 8.90 -9.51
N LYS A 81 -2.49 10.07 -9.80
CA LYS A 81 -2.69 11.29 -9.01
C LYS A 81 -4.15 11.77 -9.01
N GLN A 82 -4.80 11.75 -10.17
CA GLN A 82 -6.21 12.13 -10.30
C GLN A 82 -7.12 11.11 -9.59
N MET A 83 -6.86 9.82 -9.76
CA MET A 83 -7.61 8.76 -9.09
C MET A 83 -7.53 8.87 -7.56
N ALA A 84 -6.31 9.09 -7.03
CA ALA A 84 -6.08 9.29 -5.61
C ALA A 84 -6.85 10.53 -5.10
N ALA A 85 -6.78 11.65 -5.82
CA ALA A 85 -7.52 12.86 -5.46
C ALA A 85 -9.04 12.65 -5.45
N MET A 86 -9.60 11.96 -6.45
CA MET A 86 -11.03 11.62 -6.49
C MET A 86 -11.43 10.73 -5.32
N CYS A 87 -10.66 9.68 -5.05
CA CYS A 87 -10.89 8.76 -3.95
C CYS A 87 -10.89 9.50 -2.60
N MET A 88 -9.89 10.36 -2.39
CA MET A 88 -9.80 11.16 -1.17
C MET A 88 -10.94 12.15 -1.01
N SER A 89 -11.33 12.84 -2.09
CA SER A 89 -12.45 13.79 -2.07
C SER A 89 -13.78 13.11 -1.74
N LEU A 90 -14.06 11.96 -2.36
CA LEU A 90 -15.33 11.26 -2.19
C LEU A 90 -15.42 10.54 -0.85
N LEU A 91 -14.32 9.96 -0.38
CA LEU A 91 -14.26 9.22 0.88
C LEU A 91 -13.82 10.09 2.07
N LYS A 92 -13.74 11.41 1.89
CA LYS A 92 -13.36 12.40 2.91
C LYS A 92 -12.06 12.02 3.64
N ILE A 93 -11.05 11.59 2.89
CA ILE A 93 -9.74 11.19 3.42
C ILE A 93 -8.86 12.43 3.60
N LYS A 94 -8.09 12.47 4.70
CA LYS A 94 -7.15 13.56 4.98
C LYS A 94 -6.11 13.73 3.88
N THR A 95 -5.77 14.98 3.56
CA THR A 95 -4.79 15.35 2.52
C THR A 95 -3.39 14.80 2.79
N THR A 96 -3.04 14.61 4.06
CA THR A 96 -1.77 13.98 4.48
C THR A 96 -1.59 12.56 3.94
N MET A 97 -2.67 11.88 3.57
CA MET A 97 -2.64 10.53 3.01
C MET A 97 -2.38 10.51 1.49
N ALA A 98 -2.28 11.67 0.84
CA ALA A 98 -2.12 11.77 -0.61
C ALA A 98 -0.98 10.89 -1.16
N PRO A 99 0.24 10.88 -0.59
CA PRO A 99 1.33 10.04 -1.10
C PRO A 99 0.96 8.55 -1.09
N LYS A 100 0.39 8.05 0.01
CA LYS A 100 -0.03 6.65 0.14
C LYS A 100 -1.16 6.31 -0.84
N MET A 101 -2.13 7.21 -1.00
CA MET A 101 -3.25 7.02 -1.93
C MET A 101 -2.78 6.98 -3.38
N ILE A 102 -1.77 7.78 -3.75
CA ILE A 102 -1.14 7.73 -5.08
C ILE A 102 -0.46 6.38 -5.28
N THR A 103 0.31 5.88 -4.31
CA THR A 103 0.95 4.56 -4.39
C THR A 103 -0.07 3.44 -4.57
N ILE A 104 -1.20 3.50 -3.86
CA ILE A 104 -2.29 2.52 -4.02
C ILE A 104 -2.88 2.61 -5.43
N ALA A 105 -3.18 3.82 -5.89
CA ALA A 105 -3.72 4.04 -7.23
C ALA A 105 -2.77 3.55 -8.34
N GLN A 106 -1.46 3.70 -8.16
CA GLN A 106 -0.43 3.16 -9.06
C GLN A 106 -0.47 1.63 -9.07
N LYS A 107 -0.41 0.99 -7.89
CA LYS A 107 -0.47 -0.47 -7.75
C LYS A 107 -1.70 -1.07 -8.42
N VAL A 108 -2.87 -0.46 -8.19
CA VAL A 108 -4.14 -0.90 -8.79
C VAL A 108 -4.07 -0.78 -10.32
N LYS A 109 -3.58 0.35 -10.84
CA LYS A 109 -3.47 0.57 -12.29
C LYS A 109 -2.51 -0.42 -12.94
N ASP A 110 -1.36 -0.66 -12.33
CA ASP A 110 -0.37 -1.64 -12.81
C ASP A 110 -0.94 -3.06 -12.81
N ARG A 111 -1.69 -3.43 -11.76
CA ARG A 111 -2.38 -4.72 -11.67
C ARG A 111 -3.38 -4.91 -12.82
N LEU A 112 -4.21 -3.90 -13.09
CA LEU A 112 -5.17 -3.95 -14.19
C LEU A 112 -4.49 -3.99 -15.56
N ARG A 113 -3.39 -3.25 -15.76
CA ARG A 113 -2.58 -3.32 -16.99
C ARG A 113 -2.06 -4.73 -17.20
N LYS A 114 -1.41 -5.32 -16.20
CA LYS A 114 -0.88 -6.70 -16.27
C LYS A 114 -1.96 -7.72 -16.58
N GLN A 115 -3.15 -7.60 -15.97
CA GLN A 115 -4.28 -8.50 -16.25
C GLN A 115 -4.75 -8.41 -17.70
N ARG A 116 -4.81 -7.20 -18.25
CA ARG A 116 -5.18 -6.99 -19.65
C ARG A 116 -4.12 -7.58 -20.59
N ASP A 117 -2.85 -7.32 -20.33
CA ASP A 117 -1.75 -7.78 -21.18
C ASP A 117 -1.67 -9.32 -21.16
N TYR A 118 -1.86 -9.95 -19.98
CA TYR A 118 -1.97 -11.40 -19.85
C TYR A 118 -3.16 -11.96 -20.65
N LYS A 119 -4.34 -11.34 -20.56
CA LYS A 119 -5.53 -11.76 -21.31
C LYS A 119 -5.30 -11.71 -22.82
N LEU A 120 -4.61 -10.68 -23.32
CA LEU A 120 -4.24 -10.56 -24.73
C LEU A 120 -3.29 -11.68 -25.15
N MET A 121 -2.25 -11.96 -24.36
CA MET A 121 -1.32 -13.07 -24.62
C MET A 121 -2.04 -14.42 -24.69
N THR A 122 -2.96 -14.69 -23.77
CA THR A 122 -3.73 -15.95 -23.79
C THR A 122 -4.61 -16.07 -25.03
N LEU A 123 -5.26 -15.00 -25.45
CA LEU A 123 -6.13 -15.00 -26.64
C LEU A 123 -5.33 -15.24 -27.94
N HIS A 124 -4.16 -14.61 -28.07
CA HIS A 124 -3.28 -14.86 -29.21
C HIS A 124 -2.74 -16.29 -29.25
N ASN A 125 -2.40 -16.86 -28.09
CA ASN A 125 -1.96 -18.25 -28.03
C ASN A 125 -3.08 -19.22 -28.40
N THR A 126 -4.32 -18.98 -27.96
CA THR A 126 -5.46 -19.84 -28.33
C THR A 126 -5.80 -19.74 -29.82
N ALA A 127 -5.77 -18.55 -30.40
CA ALA A 127 -5.99 -18.36 -31.85
C ALA A 127 -4.92 -19.09 -32.68
N ALA A 128 -3.64 -18.98 -32.29
CA ALA A 128 -2.54 -19.66 -32.96
C ALA A 128 -2.60 -21.20 -32.85
N THR A 129 -3.31 -21.76 -31.87
CA THR A 129 -3.55 -23.22 -31.78
C THR A 129 -4.68 -23.65 -32.70
N ILE A 130 -5.73 -22.85 -32.83
CA ILE A 130 -6.89 -23.14 -33.71
C ILE A 130 -6.45 -23.10 -35.18
N ASP A 131 -5.69 -22.08 -35.59
CA ASP A 131 -5.20 -21.95 -36.97
C ASP A 131 -4.30 -23.14 -37.38
N LYS A 132 -3.56 -23.71 -36.42
CA LYS A 132 -2.72 -24.91 -36.66
C LYS A 132 -3.51 -26.21 -36.74
N GLU A 133 -4.65 -26.30 -36.08
CA GLU A 133 -5.54 -27.47 -36.17
C GLU A 133 -6.34 -27.47 -37.48
N GLU A 134 -6.65 -26.29 -38.03
CA GLU A 134 -7.31 -26.15 -39.34
C GLU A 134 -6.37 -26.42 -40.54
N GLU A 135 -5.06 -26.14 -40.43
CA GLU A 135 -4.07 -26.49 -41.48
C GLU A 135 -3.74 -27.99 -41.56
N LEU A 136 -4.19 -28.80 -40.59
CA LEU A 136 -3.92 -30.24 -40.49
C LEU A 136 -5.10 -31.12 -40.95
N GLN A 137 -6.21 -30.53 -41.42
CA GLN A 137 -7.37 -31.21 -42.01
C GLN A 137 -7.42 -31.00 -43.53
#